data_AF-A0A1C4XSI9-F1
#
_entry.id   AF-A0A1C4XSI9-F1
#
_cell.length_a   1.000
_cell.length_b   1.000
_cell.length_c   1.000
_cell.angle_alpha   90.00
_cell.angle_beta   90.00
_cell.angle_gamma   90.00
#
_symmetry.space_group_name_H-M   'P 1'
#
loop_
_entity.id
_entity.type
_entity.pdbx_description
1 polymer ?
#
loop_
_entity_poly.entity_id
_entity_poly.type
_entity_poly.pdbx_seq_one_letter_code
_entity_poly.pdbx_strand_id
1 'polypeptide(L)'
;MQAWFNGHRSSTLQGRYSAQHNAFGVLRLAMACGVIVAHAGPLGFAEGNVGATSFGQQSDLGTMCLYGFFLISGYLITDSALRSTLRQYVRARILRVFPGLWACLLVTAFVFAPVAALYENGNLDGFWGHPEGPFDYVLTNIAASMEQFPISGLLADTPYGQVVGGPSAFDGSLWTLRYDLAFYGIVGILVVTSVLHRAPRAVLVLTGVSYALILADFFAAPTWSSRPPQHGAIGPFPLIGAFAADWTLMLGFLFLLGAAARLYAHRVPMNRELAVLASVVLVGSLWLGGFFAVGLPAFAYLVLFAAVALPKRWSTISRTNDYTYGLYIYGFPVQQMIALFGGARFGMIGYILLSLLGALVFAVLSWHLVERPALGFKTGSMRARHRLAKRATTARALPIAGPVTVPQSGSRSDRGGIGRRRAGARHSRSTKISPTTATATLSNPRTLEEAIPFLAVPERATAQTPTAPTSKPASHARSGRSRHSRPTSTTPR
;
A
#
# COMPACT_ATOMS: atom_id res chain seq x y z
N MET A 1 -31.18 -21.07 -9.45
CA MET A 1 -30.79 -19.70 -9.03
C MET A 1 -31.60 -19.16 -7.85
N GLN A 2 -32.85 -19.57 -7.61
CA GLN A 2 -33.70 -19.05 -6.50
C GLN A 2 -33.30 -19.50 -5.07
N ALA A 3 -32.58 -20.60 -4.89
CA ALA A 3 -32.10 -21.02 -3.55
C ALA A 3 -31.00 -20.11 -2.96
N TRP A 4 -30.51 -19.11 -3.72
CA TRP A 4 -29.57 -18.10 -3.23
C TRP A 4 -30.26 -16.92 -2.52
N PHE A 5 -31.60 -16.86 -2.54
CA PHE A 5 -32.36 -15.65 -2.20
C PHE A 5 -33.07 -15.69 -0.83
N ASN A 6 -33.35 -16.86 -0.25
CA ASN A 6 -34.23 -16.98 0.93
C ASN A 6 -33.53 -17.54 2.19
N GLY A 7 -32.33 -17.06 2.49
CA GLY A 7 -31.75 -17.21 3.82
C GLY A 7 -31.64 -15.83 4.44
N HIS A 8 -32.20 -15.63 5.65
CA HIS A 8 -32.07 -14.43 6.48
C HIS A 8 -30.59 -14.18 6.84
N ARG A 9 -29.77 -13.84 5.84
CA ARG A 9 -28.42 -13.33 6.06
C ARG A 9 -28.61 -11.98 6.70
N SER A 10 -28.02 -11.80 7.88
CA SER A 10 -27.92 -10.51 8.55
C SER A 10 -27.70 -9.40 7.52
N SER A 11 -28.47 -8.33 7.65
CA SER A 11 -28.44 -7.19 6.74
C SER A 11 -27.14 -6.39 6.87
N THR A 12 -26.29 -6.67 7.86
CA THR A 12 -25.12 -5.85 8.19
C THR A 12 -23.80 -6.53 7.81
N LEU A 13 -22.76 -5.72 7.65
CA LEU A 13 -21.42 -6.18 7.31
C LEU A 13 -20.88 -7.19 8.33
N GLN A 14 -21.11 -6.95 9.62
CA GLN A 14 -20.67 -7.89 10.66
C GLN A 14 -21.33 -9.25 10.52
N GLY A 15 -22.64 -9.31 10.27
CA GLY A 15 -23.34 -10.59 10.22
C GLY A 15 -23.10 -11.38 8.94
N ARG A 16 -22.55 -10.74 7.89
CA ARG A 16 -22.07 -11.42 6.67
C ARG A 16 -20.58 -11.75 6.70
N TYR A 17 -19.80 -11.03 7.51
CA TYR A 17 -18.37 -11.25 7.64
C TYR A 17 -18.07 -12.56 8.38
N SER A 18 -17.25 -13.40 7.77
CA SER A 18 -16.61 -14.54 8.43
C SER A 18 -15.11 -14.43 8.23
N ALA A 19 -14.35 -14.48 9.32
CA ALA A 19 -12.88 -14.47 9.26
C ALA A 19 -12.31 -15.63 8.42
N GLN A 20 -13.05 -16.74 8.32
CA GLN A 20 -12.64 -17.94 7.56
C GLN A 20 -13.26 -18.01 6.16
N HIS A 21 -14.39 -17.35 5.93
CA HIS A 21 -15.16 -17.45 4.69
C HIS A 21 -15.51 -16.05 4.14
N ASN A 22 -14.49 -15.36 3.65
CA ASN A 22 -14.64 -14.06 2.98
C ASN A 22 -13.81 -14.01 1.69
N ALA A 23 -14.14 -13.08 0.80
CA ALA A 23 -13.46 -12.93 -0.49
C ALA A 23 -12.36 -11.85 -0.47
N PHE A 24 -11.97 -11.32 0.70
CA PHE A 24 -10.94 -10.28 0.78
C PHE A 24 -9.62 -10.71 0.14
N GLY A 25 -9.19 -11.97 0.35
CA GLY A 25 -7.96 -12.48 -0.27
C GLY A 25 -8.02 -12.53 -1.80
N VAL A 26 -9.15 -12.94 -2.38
CA VAL A 26 -9.28 -12.99 -3.83
C VAL A 26 -9.43 -11.62 -4.45
N LEU A 27 -10.12 -10.70 -3.77
CA LEU A 27 -10.18 -9.31 -4.23
C LEU A 27 -8.79 -8.68 -4.26
N ARG A 28 -7.97 -8.90 -3.23
CA ARG A 28 -6.58 -8.46 -3.21
C ARG A 28 -5.77 -9.08 -4.36
N LEU A 29 -5.93 -10.37 -4.62
CA LEU A 29 -5.27 -11.03 -5.75
C LEU A 29 -5.71 -10.43 -7.09
N ALA A 30 -7.01 -10.21 -7.28
CA ALA A 30 -7.55 -9.57 -8.48
C ALA A 30 -7.03 -8.14 -8.64
N MET A 31 -6.89 -7.39 -7.54
CA MET A 31 -6.30 -6.05 -7.55
C MET A 31 -4.81 -6.09 -7.90
N ALA A 32 -4.03 -7.06 -7.42
CA ALA A 32 -2.63 -7.21 -7.81
C ALA A 32 -2.50 -7.45 -9.32
N CYS A 33 -3.33 -8.34 -9.87
CA CYS A 33 -3.39 -8.54 -11.32
C CYS A 33 -3.84 -7.27 -12.06
N GLY A 34 -4.83 -6.55 -11.52
CA GLY A 34 -5.32 -5.30 -12.09
C GLY A 34 -4.25 -4.20 -12.16
N VAL A 35 -3.37 -4.11 -11.17
CA VAL A 35 -2.20 -3.21 -11.19
C VAL A 35 -1.23 -3.57 -12.32
N ILE A 36 -0.93 -4.86 -12.52
CA ILE A 36 -0.08 -5.33 -13.63
C ILE A 36 -0.71 -4.97 -14.99
N VAL A 37 -2.03 -5.19 -15.12
CA VAL A 37 -2.78 -4.82 -16.33
C VAL A 37 -2.74 -3.32 -16.57
N ALA A 38 -2.90 -2.51 -15.52
CA ALA A 38 -2.86 -1.04 -15.61
C ALA A 38 -1.50 -0.55 -16.13
N HIS A 39 -0.42 -1.06 -15.55
CA HIS A 39 0.95 -0.72 -15.94
C HIS A 39 1.35 -1.21 -17.33
N ALA A 40 0.56 -2.08 -17.98
CA ALA A 40 0.87 -2.54 -19.32
C ALA A 40 0.95 -1.39 -20.35
N GLY A 41 0.11 -0.36 -20.18
CA GLY A 41 0.12 0.85 -21.01
C GLY A 41 1.46 1.59 -20.97
N PRO A 42 1.87 2.15 -19.83
CA PRO A 42 3.12 2.91 -19.75
C PRO A 42 4.37 2.06 -19.96
N LEU A 43 4.42 0.84 -19.42
CA LEU A 43 5.63 0.02 -19.47
C LEU A 43 5.84 -0.65 -20.83
N GLY A 44 4.76 -1.04 -21.50
CA GLY A 44 4.83 -1.73 -22.79
C GLY A 44 4.72 -0.81 -24.01
N PHE A 45 3.99 0.31 -23.89
CA PHE A 45 3.53 1.08 -25.04
C PHE A 45 3.73 2.60 -24.92
N ALA A 46 4.36 3.08 -23.84
CA ALA A 46 4.53 4.52 -23.58
C ALA A 46 3.19 5.29 -23.51
N GLU A 47 2.12 4.61 -23.13
CA GLU A 47 0.77 5.17 -23.00
C GLU A 47 0.40 5.44 -21.53
N GLY A 48 -0.74 6.10 -21.29
CA GLY A 48 -1.31 6.17 -19.94
C GLY A 48 -1.70 4.80 -19.38
N ASN A 49 -1.91 4.72 -18.07
CA ASN A 49 -2.40 3.50 -17.42
C ASN A 49 -3.69 3.00 -18.09
N VAL A 50 -3.82 1.68 -18.24
CA VAL A 50 -5.04 1.08 -18.79
C VAL A 50 -6.24 1.47 -17.95
N GLY A 51 -7.33 1.85 -18.63
CA GLY A 51 -8.57 2.27 -18.01
C GLY A 51 -8.70 3.78 -17.77
N ALA A 52 -7.63 4.57 -17.94
CA ALA A 52 -7.69 6.03 -17.75
C ALA A 52 -8.75 6.72 -18.62
N THR A 53 -8.79 6.39 -19.91
CA THR A 53 -9.80 6.89 -20.86
C THR A 53 -11.20 6.38 -20.54
N SER A 54 -11.33 5.08 -20.26
CA SER A 54 -12.62 4.45 -19.89
C SER A 54 -13.22 5.00 -18.58
N PHE A 55 -12.40 5.64 -17.74
CA PHE A 55 -12.78 6.23 -16.46
C PHE A 55 -12.84 7.76 -16.52
N GLY A 56 -13.06 8.33 -17.72
CA GLY A 56 -13.24 9.78 -17.91
C GLY A 56 -12.07 10.63 -17.41
N GLN A 57 -10.85 10.06 -17.40
CA GLN A 57 -9.63 10.67 -16.86
C GLN A 57 -9.67 11.01 -15.36
N GLN A 58 -10.75 10.64 -14.66
CA GLN A 58 -10.90 10.81 -13.21
C GLN A 58 -9.91 9.92 -12.44
N SER A 59 -9.64 8.72 -12.97
CA SER A 59 -8.71 7.75 -12.41
C SER A 59 -8.33 6.71 -13.46
N ASP A 60 -7.62 5.65 -13.07
CA ASP A 60 -7.24 4.51 -13.91
C ASP A 60 -7.39 3.19 -13.14
N LEU A 61 -7.21 2.05 -13.83
CA LEU A 61 -7.38 0.73 -13.24
C LEU A 61 -6.41 0.48 -12.08
N GLY A 62 -5.16 0.89 -12.22
CA GLY A 62 -4.12 0.68 -11.22
C GLY A 62 -4.41 1.45 -9.95
N THR A 63 -4.81 2.71 -10.10
CA THR A 63 -5.22 3.58 -8.99
C THR A 63 -6.49 3.08 -8.29
N MET A 64 -7.49 2.60 -9.03
CA MET A 64 -8.67 1.94 -8.43
C MET A 64 -8.27 0.70 -7.62
N CYS A 65 -7.38 -0.14 -8.16
CA CYS A 65 -6.88 -1.32 -7.45
C CYS A 65 -6.11 -0.93 -6.18
N LEU A 66 -5.29 0.12 -6.25
CA LEU A 66 -4.57 0.67 -5.11
C LEU A 66 -5.52 1.15 -4.00
N TYR A 67 -6.57 1.89 -4.36
CA TYR A 67 -7.60 2.31 -3.41
C TYR A 67 -8.29 1.12 -2.72
N GLY A 68 -8.58 0.09 -3.50
CA GLY A 68 -9.13 -1.16 -2.99
C GLY A 68 -8.20 -1.85 -2.00
N PHE A 69 -6.89 -1.88 -2.29
CA PHE A 69 -5.88 -2.43 -1.38
C PHE A 69 -5.87 -1.70 -0.04
N PHE A 70 -5.79 -0.37 -0.03
CA PHE A 70 -5.73 0.40 1.20
C PHE A 70 -7.01 0.29 2.03
N LEU A 71 -8.18 0.25 1.37
CA LEU A 71 -9.46 0.01 2.03
C LEU A 71 -9.52 -1.38 2.70
N ILE A 72 -9.16 -2.43 1.96
CA ILE A 72 -9.14 -3.80 2.50
C ILE A 72 -8.11 -3.91 3.63
N SER A 73 -6.92 -3.30 3.47
CA SER A 73 -5.90 -3.23 4.51
C SER A 73 -6.45 -2.56 5.76
N GLY A 74 -7.09 -1.39 5.65
CA GLY A 74 -7.74 -0.72 6.78
C GLY A 74 -8.66 -1.66 7.56
N TYR A 75 -9.53 -2.39 6.86
CA TYR A 75 -10.44 -3.35 7.49
C TYR A 75 -9.70 -4.51 8.19
N LEU A 76 -8.80 -5.21 7.49
CA LEU A 76 -8.14 -6.42 7.98
C LEU A 76 -7.08 -6.13 9.06
N ILE A 77 -6.39 -5.00 8.93
CA ILE A 77 -5.34 -4.60 9.86
C ILE A 77 -5.95 -4.18 11.19
N THR A 78 -7.04 -3.39 11.17
CA THR A 78 -7.83 -3.10 12.36
C THR A 78 -8.43 -4.37 12.97
N ASP A 79 -8.98 -5.27 12.16
CA ASP A 79 -9.51 -6.57 12.63
C ASP A 79 -8.45 -7.42 13.34
N SER A 80 -7.24 -7.45 12.80
CA SER A 80 -6.10 -8.13 13.41
C SER A 80 -5.60 -7.45 14.67
N ALA A 81 -5.60 -6.11 14.71
CA ALA A 81 -5.18 -5.32 15.87
C ALA A 81 -6.10 -5.56 17.08
N LEU A 82 -7.41 -5.60 16.87
CA LEU A 82 -8.41 -5.86 17.92
C LEU A 82 -8.30 -7.26 18.56
N ARG A 83 -7.59 -8.20 17.94
CA ARG A 83 -7.44 -9.59 18.41
C ARG A 83 -6.02 -9.95 18.88
N SER A 84 -5.07 -9.03 18.80
CA SER A 84 -3.65 -9.34 19.00
C SER A 84 -3.02 -8.41 20.03
N THR A 85 -2.03 -8.89 20.77
CA THR A 85 -1.16 -7.98 21.55
C THR A 85 -0.28 -7.16 20.61
N LEU A 86 0.22 -5.99 21.05
CA LEU A 86 1.11 -5.15 20.24
C LEU A 86 2.29 -5.95 19.67
N ARG A 87 2.95 -6.76 20.48
CA ARG A 87 4.09 -7.59 20.06
C ARG A 87 3.69 -8.59 18.97
N GLN A 88 2.53 -9.22 19.10
CA GLN A 88 2.02 -10.15 18.07
C GLN A 88 1.66 -9.42 16.78
N TYR A 89 1.04 -8.24 16.90
CA TYR A 89 0.68 -7.39 15.78
C TYR A 89 1.91 -6.94 15.00
N VAL A 90 2.86 -6.27 15.66
CA VAL A 90 4.10 -5.76 15.02
C VAL A 90 4.88 -6.88 14.37
N ARG A 91 5.12 -8.00 15.08
CA ARG A 91 5.82 -9.15 14.53
C ARG A 91 5.13 -9.72 13.30
N ALA A 92 3.80 -9.79 13.30
CA ALA A 92 3.04 -10.30 12.18
C ALA A 92 3.11 -9.40 10.94
N ARG A 93 3.37 -8.09 11.10
CA ARG A 93 3.55 -7.15 9.98
C ARG A 93 4.97 -7.17 9.44
N ILE A 94 5.96 -7.15 10.34
CA ILE A 94 7.36 -7.23 9.94
C ILE A 94 7.61 -8.50 9.11
N LEU A 95 7.19 -9.66 9.61
CA LEU A 95 7.35 -10.94 8.91
C LEU A 95 6.52 -11.06 7.63
N ARG A 96 5.54 -10.17 7.43
CA ARG A 96 4.66 -10.19 6.24
C ARG A 96 5.21 -9.33 5.10
N VAL A 97 5.97 -8.29 5.41
CA VAL A 97 6.45 -7.29 4.45
C VAL A 97 7.94 -7.48 4.17
N PHE A 98 8.78 -7.32 5.19
CA PHE A 98 10.24 -7.18 4.99
C PHE A 98 10.92 -8.37 4.32
N PRO A 99 10.65 -9.63 4.67
CA PRO A 99 11.32 -10.76 4.02
C PRO A 99 11.11 -10.79 2.51
N GLY A 100 9.87 -10.61 2.05
CA GLY A 100 9.55 -10.58 0.62
C GLY A 100 10.11 -9.34 -0.06
N LEU A 101 10.04 -8.17 0.60
CA LEU A 101 10.67 -6.95 0.10
C LEU A 101 12.17 -7.13 -0.12
N TRP A 102 12.91 -7.65 0.88
CA TRP A 102 14.36 -7.84 0.76
C TRP A 102 14.71 -8.80 -0.36
N ALA A 103 13.99 -9.91 -0.50
CA ALA A 103 14.18 -10.81 -1.62
C ALA A 103 13.95 -10.11 -2.97
N CYS A 104 12.89 -9.30 -3.08
CA CYS A 104 12.60 -8.53 -4.28
C CYS A 104 13.73 -7.54 -4.61
N LEU A 105 14.19 -6.76 -3.63
CA LEU A 105 15.30 -5.82 -3.82
C LEU A 105 16.58 -6.52 -4.30
N LEU A 106 16.90 -7.68 -3.70
CA LEU A 106 18.07 -8.46 -4.09
C LEU A 106 17.93 -9.04 -5.51
N VAL A 107 16.75 -9.58 -5.86
CA VAL A 107 16.50 -10.10 -7.22
C VAL A 107 16.57 -8.97 -8.23
N THR A 108 15.98 -7.81 -7.95
CA THR A 108 16.03 -6.66 -8.84
C THR A 108 17.47 -6.16 -9.04
N ALA A 109 18.22 -5.96 -7.95
CA ALA A 109 19.57 -5.40 -8.00
C ALA A 109 20.63 -6.38 -8.52
N PHE A 110 20.50 -7.68 -8.23
CA PHE A 110 21.54 -8.67 -8.50
C PHE A 110 21.16 -9.73 -9.54
N VAL A 111 19.93 -9.69 -10.07
CA VAL A 111 19.50 -10.56 -11.18
C VAL A 111 18.99 -9.72 -12.34
N PHE A 112 17.96 -8.89 -12.13
CA PHE A 112 17.38 -8.11 -13.23
C PHE A 112 18.31 -7.02 -13.75
N ALA A 113 18.91 -6.21 -12.87
CA ALA A 113 19.80 -5.13 -13.29
C ALA A 113 21.08 -5.61 -14.01
N PRO A 114 21.79 -6.67 -13.56
CA PRO A 114 22.92 -7.21 -14.32
C PRO A 114 22.50 -7.78 -15.67
N VAL A 115 21.35 -8.45 -15.76
CA VAL A 115 20.82 -8.95 -17.04
C VAL A 115 20.48 -7.79 -17.98
N ALA A 116 19.89 -6.71 -17.47
CA ALA A 116 19.63 -5.51 -18.26
C ALA A 116 20.94 -4.84 -18.72
N ALA A 117 21.93 -4.71 -17.84
CA ALA A 117 23.25 -4.16 -18.19
C ALA A 117 23.96 -4.98 -19.27
N LEU A 118 23.93 -6.31 -19.18
CA LEU A 118 24.48 -7.19 -20.21
C LEU A 118 23.76 -7.04 -21.56
N TYR A 119 22.45 -6.81 -21.53
CA TYR A 119 21.65 -6.63 -22.75
C TYR A 119 21.88 -5.25 -23.39
N GLU A 120 21.91 -4.18 -22.59
CA GLU A 120 22.04 -2.80 -23.08
C GLU A 120 23.50 -2.45 -23.42
N ASN A 121 24.46 -2.83 -22.58
CA ASN A 121 25.86 -2.40 -22.69
C ASN A 121 26.80 -3.51 -23.20
N GLY A 122 26.35 -4.77 -23.24
CA GLY A 122 27.16 -5.93 -23.67
C GLY A 122 28.19 -6.43 -22.64
N ASN A 123 28.36 -5.76 -21.51
CA ASN A 123 29.26 -6.13 -20.42
C ASN A 123 28.78 -5.55 -19.07
N LEU A 124 29.53 -5.80 -17.99
CA LEU A 124 29.26 -5.27 -16.64
C LEU A 124 30.32 -4.26 -16.18
N ASP A 125 31.09 -3.70 -17.12
CA ASP A 125 32.17 -2.78 -16.78
C ASP A 125 31.59 -1.49 -16.20
N GLY A 126 32.08 -1.10 -15.03
CA GLY A 126 31.56 0.06 -14.29
C GLY A 126 30.20 -0.12 -13.61
N PHE A 127 29.45 -1.20 -13.90
CA PHE A 127 28.10 -1.42 -13.32
C PHE A 127 28.12 -1.49 -11.78
N TRP A 128 29.04 -2.28 -11.22
CA TRP A 128 29.14 -2.51 -9.78
C TRP A 128 29.58 -1.28 -8.98
N GLY A 129 30.31 -0.36 -9.63
CA GLY A 129 30.83 0.87 -9.02
C GLY A 129 30.07 2.13 -9.44
N HIS A 130 28.98 1.99 -10.18
CA HIS A 130 28.21 3.12 -10.69
C HIS A 130 27.55 3.90 -9.53
N PRO A 131 27.57 5.24 -9.54
CA PRO A 131 26.78 6.04 -8.60
C PRO A 131 25.28 5.74 -8.76
N GLU A 132 24.53 5.46 -7.70
CA GLU A 132 23.14 4.93 -7.83
C GLU A 132 23.11 3.53 -8.47
N GLY A 133 24.14 2.73 -8.17
CA GLY A 133 24.28 1.36 -8.59
C GLY A 133 23.42 0.37 -7.78
N PRO A 134 23.61 -0.95 -7.98
CA PRO A 134 22.78 -1.99 -7.38
C PRO A 134 22.90 -2.03 -5.84
N PHE A 135 24.07 -1.71 -5.28
CA PHE A 135 24.26 -1.68 -3.83
C PHE A 135 23.51 -0.52 -3.18
N ASP A 136 23.60 0.67 -3.78
CA ASP A 136 22.88 1.86 -3.32
C ASP A 136 21.37 1.62 -3.36
N TYR A 137 20.87 0.97 -4.42
CA TYR A 137 19.46 0.62 -4.56
C TYR A 137 18.98 -0.25 -3.38
N VAL A 138 19.73 -1.29 -3.00
CA VAL A 138 19.35 -2.17 -1.89
C VAL A 138 19.44 -1.43 -0.56
N LEU A 139 20.55 -0.73 -0.29
CA LEU A 139 20.80 -0.07 0.98
C LEU A 139 19.81 1.07 1.24
N THR A 140 19.53 1.87 0.21
CA THR A 140 18.56 2.96 0.27
C THR A 140 17.18 2.40 0.60
N ASN A 141 16.75 1.33 -0.08
CA ASN A 141 15.38 0.83 -0.02
C ASN A 141 15.12 -0.25 1.05
N ILE A 142 16.14 -0.70 1.79
CA ILE A 142 16.02 -1.83 2.74
C ILE A 142 14.95 -1.61 3.84
N ALA A 143 14.75 -0.35 4.23
CA ALA A 143 13.76 0.07 5.22
C ALA A 143 12.42 0.48 4.60
N ALA A 144 12.20 0.14 3.31
CA ALA A 144 11.05 0.56 2.52
C ALA A 144 10.94 2.09 2.33
N SER A 145 12.07 2.81 2.37
CA SER A 145 12.12 4.25 2.10
C SER A 145 11.79 4.56 0.64
N MET A 146 12.08 3.65 -0.30
CA MET A 146 11.81 3.77 -1.73
C MET A 146 12.33 5.08 -2.34
N GLU A 147 13.52 5.52 -1.94
CA GLU A 147 14.12 6.78 -2.41
C GLU A 147 14.98 6.61 -3.67
N GLN A 148 15.31 5.37 -4.05
CA GLN A 148 15.99 5.07 -5.29
C GLN A 148 15.17 4.07 -6.10
N PHE A 149 14.82 4.43 -7.33
CA PHE A 149 14.11 3.55 -8.26
C PHE A 149 14.94 3.12 -9.47
N PRO A 150 15.78 4.00 -10.03
CA PRO A 150 16.70 3.62 -11.10
C PRO A 150 17.92 2.88 -10.57
N ILE A 151 18.56 2.11 -11.46
CA ILE A 151 19.82 1.44 -11.20
C ILE A 151 20.74 1.70 -12.39
N SER A 152 21.86 2.37 -12.14
CA SER A 152 22.92 2.58 -13.14
C SER A 152 22.48 3.19 -14.47
N GLY A 153 21.42 4.00 -14.48
CA GLY A 153 20.86 4.61 -15.70
C GLY A 153 20.25 3.63 -16.71
N LEU A 154 20.12 2.34 -16.35
CA LEU A 154 19.59 1.31 -17.23
C LEU A 154 18.09 1.52 -17.51
N LEU A 155 17.58 0.81 -18.52
CA LEU A 155 16.18 0.83 -18.95
C LEU A 155 15.71 2.19 -19.50
N ALA A 156 16.61 3.13 -19.77
CA ALA A 156 16.28 4.45 -20.29
C ALA A 156 15.56 4.39 -21.65
N ASP A 157 15.93 3.43 -22.50
CA ASP A 157 15.34 3.24 -23.83
C ASP A 157 14.06 2.39 -23.83
N THR A 158 13.64 1.87 -22.68
CA THR A 158 12.33 1.19 -22.57
C THR A 158 11.19 2.21 -22.77
N PRO A 159 9.98 1.77 -23.19
CA PRO A 159 8.85 2.68 -23.37
C PRO A 159 8.60 3.57 -22.15
N TYR A 160 8.71 3.00 -20.94
CA TYR A 160 8.58 3.76 -19.70
C TYR A 160 9.72 4.77 -19.48
N GLY A 161 10.97 4.38 -19.75
CA GLY A 161 12.13 5.27 -19.62
C GLY A 161 12.00 6.51 -20.51
N GLN A 162 11.52 6.31 -21.74
CA GLN A 162 11.25 7.40 -22.69
C GLN A 162 10.13 8.33 -22.20
N VAL A 163 9.05 7.79 -21.63
CA VAL A 163 7.93 8.60 -21.09
C VAL A 163 8.38 9.46 -19.91
N VAL A 164 9.27 8.95 -19.06
CA VAL A 164 9.74 9.67 -17.87
C VAL A 164 10.86 10.67 -18.20
N GLY A 165 11.47 10.58 -19.38
CA GLY A 165 12.48 11.54 -19.85
C GLY A 165 13.78 11.50 -19.03
N GLY A 166 14.08 10.37 -18.39
CA GLY A 166 15.19 10.24 -17.45
C GLY A 166 15.46 8.78 -17.04
N PRO A 167 16.32 8.55 -16.03
CA PRO A 167 16.68 7.19 -15.63
C PRO A 167 15.43 6.43 -15.17
N SER A 168 15.22 5.27 -15.79
CA SER A 168 13.98 4.51 -15.66
C SER A 168 13.95 3.69 -14.37
N ALA A 169 12.76 3.55 -13.78
CA ALA A 169 12.58 2.78 -12.56
C ALA A 169 12.62 1.28 -12.87
N PHE A 170 13.38 0.51 -12.08
CA PHE A 170 13.25 -0.96 -12.11
C PHE A 170 11.97 -1.43 -11.46
N ASP A 171 11.55 -0.78 -10.37
CA ASP A 171 10.32 -1.15 -9.67
C ASP A 171 9.60 0.09 -9.13
N GLY A 172 8.88 0.77 -10.01
CA GLY A 172 8.08 1.92 -9.63
C GLY A 172 7.01 1.57 -8.60
N SER A 173 6.47 0.36 -8.61
CA SER A 173 5.28 -0.02 -7.82
C SER A 173 5.50 -0.02 -6.30
N LEU A 174 6.75 -0.10 -5.83
CA LEU A 174 7.06 -0.13 -4.40
C LEU A 174 6.78 1.20 -3.69
N TRP A 175 6.58 2.30 -4.41
CA TRP A 175 6.35 3.62 -3.81
C TRP A 175 5.22 3.63 -2.76
N THR A 176 4.19 2.79 -2.94
CA THR A 176 3.04 2.70 -2.03
C THR A 176 3.35 1.94 -0.73
N LEU A 177 4.42 1.13 -0.70
CA LEU A 177 4.74 0.26 0.42
C LEU A 177 5.06 1.05 1.69
N ARG A 178 5.70 2.21 1.54
CA ARG A 178 5.97 3.13 2.67
C ARG A 178 4.67 3.60 3.35
N TYR A 179 3.60 3.82 2.57
CA TYR A 179 2.29 4.21 3.10
C TYR A 179 1.64 3.07 3.87
N ASP A 180 1.74 1.83 3.37
CA ASP A 180 1.23 0.65 4.07
C ASP A 180 1.92 0.47 5.44
N LEU A 181 3.25 0.61 5.49
CA LEU A 181 4.01 0.58 6.74
C LEU A 181 3.67 1.73 7.69
N ALA A 182 3.52 2.95 7.17
CA ALA A 182 3.11 4.10 7.97
C ALA A 182 1.75 3.86 8.64
N PHE A 183 0.75 3.36 7.89
CA PHE A 183 -0.56 3.05 8.44
C PHE A 183 -0.53 1.87 9.41
N TYR A 184 0.34 0.89 9.22
CA TYR A 184 0.56 -0.16 10.22
C TYR A 184 1.09 0.42 11.54
N GLY A 185 2.00 1.40 11.45
CA GLY A 185 2.52 2.16 12.58
C GLY A 185 1.41 2.95 13.29
N ILE A 186 0.62 3.72 12.55
CA ILE A 186 -0.53 4.48 13.10
C ILE A 186 -1.49 3.55 13.84
N VAL A 187 -1.90 2.43 13.23
CA VAL A 187 -2.76 1.45 13.92
C VAL A 187 -2.08 0.86 15.16
N GLY A 188 -0.77 0.59 15.10
CA GLY A 188 0.02 0.17 16.26
C GLY A 188 -0.05 1.17 17.41
N ILE A 189 0.08 2.48 17.12
CA ILE A 189 -0.08 3.56 18.11
C ILE A 189 -1.50 3.59 18.66
N LEU A 190 -2.52 3.45 17.81
CA LEU A 190 -3.93 3.41 18.23
C LEU A 190 -4.24 2.19 19.12
N VAL A 191 -3.53 1.08 18.97
CA VAL A 191 -3.57 -0.07 19.89
C VAL A 191 -2.95 0.29 21.24
N VAL A 192 -1.75 0.86 21.26
CA VAL A 192 -1.03 1.22 22.50
C VAL A 192 -1.80 2.25 23.32
N THR A 193 -2.30 3.28 22.66
CA THR A 193 -3.11 4.35 23.28
C THR A 193 -4.52 3.87 23.65
N SER A 194 -4.88 2.61 23.36
CA SER A 194 -6.20 2.02 23.57
C SER A 194 -7.34 2.77 22.87
N VAL A 195 -7.04 3.65 21.92
CA VAL A 195 -8.05 4.44 21.18
C VAL A 195 -9.00 3.52 20.41
N LEU A 196 -8.49 2.42 19.82
CA LEU A 196 -9.34 1.45 19.12
C LEU A 196 -10.40 0.81 20.03
N HIS A 197 -10.12 0.65 21.32
CA HIS A 197 -11.03 0.03 22.28
C HIS A 197 -11.88 1.06 23.05
N ARG A 198 -11.28 2.20 23.42
CA ARG A 198 -11.90 3.20 24.32
C ARG A 198 -12.55 4.37 23.59
N ALA A 199 -12.10 4.67 22.38
CA ALA A 199 -12.58 5.80 21.60
C ALA A 199 -12.70 5.45 20.10
N PRO A 200 -13.48 4.43 19.71
CA PRO A 200 -13.68 4.09 18.29
C PRO A 200 -14.25 5.26 17.47
N ARG A 201 -14.93 6.20 18.15
CA ARG A 201 -15.41 7.46 17.55
C ARG A 201 -14.27 8.34 17.02
N ALA A 202 -13.07 8.28 17.59
CA ALA A 202 -11.92 9.03 17.10
C ALA A 202 -11.54 8.61 15.67
N VAL A 203 -11.61 7.31 15.35
CA VAL A 203 -11.37 6.82 13.98
C VAL A 203 -12.43 7.35 13.02
N LEU A 204 -13.70 7.39 13.45
CA LEU A 204 -14.78 7.96 12.65
C LEU A 204 -14.60 9.47 12.42
N VAL A 205 -14.20 10.22 13.45
CA VAL A 205 -13.89 11.65 13.33
C VAL A 205 -12.71 11.88 12.37
N LEU A 206 -11.62 11.12 12.50
CA LEU A 206 -10.48 11.20 11.57
C LEU A 206 -10.89 10.87 10.13
N THR A 207 -11.76 9.87 9.94
CA THR A 207 -12.33 9.54 8.62
C THR A 207 -13.16 10.70 8.07
N GLY A 208 -14.01 11.32 8.91
CA GLY A 208 -14.83 12.47 8.52
C GLY A 208 -14.00 13.71 8.20
N VAL A 209 -12.95 13.99 8.98
CA VAL A 209 -12.04 15.11 8.75
C VAL A 209 -11.24 14.91 7.45
N SER A 210 -10.66 13.73 7.24
CA SER A 210 -9.95 13.43 5.98
C SER A 210 -10.86 13.53 4.76
N TYR A 211 -12.11 13.04 4.85
CA TYR A 211 -13.09 13.21 3.79
C TYR A 211 -13.48 14.68 3.57
N ALA A 212 -13.65 15.46 4.64
CA ALA A 212 -13.94 16.89 4.53
C ALA A 212 -12.81 17.66 3.84
N LEU A 213 -11.55 17.30 4.07
CA LEU A 213 -10.41 17.86 3.35
C LEU A 213 -10.43 17.48 1.86
N ILE A 214 -10.72 16.22 1.52
CA ILE A 214 -10.89 15.79 0.13
C ILE A 214 -12.03 16.58 -0.55
N LEU A 215 -13.14 16.81 0.15
CA LEU A 215 -14.25 17.61 -0.37
C LEU A 215 -13.85 19.08 -0.53
N ALA A 216 -13.09 19.64 0.41
CA ALA A 216 -12.59 21.02 0.30
C ALA A 216 -11.69 21.18 -0.94
N ASP A 217 -10.78 20.25 -1.17
CA ASP A 217 -9.94 20.19 -2.38
C ASP A 217 -10.78 20.07 -3.65
N PHE A 218 -11.78 19.20 -3.62
CA PHE A 218 -12.70 19.01 -4.74
C PHE A 218 -13.49 20.30 -5.07
N PHE A 219 -14.04 20.99 -4.06
CA PHE A 219 -14.81 22.22 -4.27
C PHE A 219 -13.94 23.44 -4.60
N ALA A 220 -12.65 23.41 -4.24
CA ALA A 220 -11.68 24.43 -4.65
C ALA A 220 -11.19 24.22 -6.09
N ALA A 221 -11.41 23.04 -6.67
CA ALA A 221 -10.94 22.71 -8.00
C ALA A 221 -11.74 23.45 -9.09
N PRO A 222 -11.09 23.87 -10.19
CA PRO A 222 -11.73 24.69 -11.22
C PRO A 222 -12.83 23.95 -11.98
N THR A 223 -12.78 22.62 -12.04
CA THR A 223 -13.83 21.79 -12.65
C THR A 223 -14.14 20.59 -11.76
N TRP A 224 -15.34 20.03 -11.93
CA TRP A 224 -15.76 18.79 -11.27
C TRP A 224 -14.98 17.57 -11.76
N SER A 225 -14.24 17.71 -12.85
CA SER A 225 -13.35 16.70 -13.38
C SER A 225 -11.89 16.88 -12.98
N SER A 226 -11.55 17.99 -12.32
CA SER A 226 -10.18 18.29 -11.94
C SER A 226 -9.68 17.30 -10.88
N ARG A 227 -8.40 16.98 -10.96
CA ARG A 227 -7.75 16.23 -9.88
C ARG A 227 -7.56 17.13 -8.65
N PRO A 228 -7.53 16.55 -7.45
CA PRO A 228 -7.16 17.28 -6.25
C PRO A 228 -5.82 18.00 -6.46
N PRO A 229 -5.66 19.22 -5.93
CA PRO A 229 -4.40 19.94 -6.03
C PRO A 229 -3.25 19.15 -5.40
N GLN A 230 -2.05 19.30 -5.96
CA GLN A 230 -0.84 18.76 -5.35
C GLN A 230 -0.44 19.63 -4.16
N HIS A 231 -0.32 19.01 -2.99
CA HIS A 231 -0.04 19.69 -1.72
C HIS A 231 1.42 19.57 -1.28
N GLY A 232 2.31 19.13 -2.17
CA GLY A 232 3.72 18.90 -1.87
C GLY A 232 3.97 17.64 -1.04
N ALA A 233 5.08 17.62 -0.30
CA ALA A 233 5.53 16.47 0.48
C ALA A 233 5.48 16.72 2.00
N ILE A 234 5.23 15.65 2.76
CA ILE A 234 5.29 15.57 4.21
C ILE A 234 6.55 14.78 4.58
N GLY A 235 7.48 15.40 5.30
CA GLY A 235 8.76 14.79 5.68
C GLY A 235 9.96 15.59 5.15
N PRO A 236 11.15 14.96 5.01
CA PRO A 236 11.41 13.53 5.15
C PRO A 236 11.36 13.05 6.61
N PHE A 237 10.86 11.83 6.81
CA PHE A 237 10.94 11.14 8.08
C PHE A 237 12.14 10.19 8.09
N PRO A 238 12.83 10.02 9.23
CA PRO A 238 13.91 9.04 9.33
C PRO A 238 13.45 7.65 8.90
N LEU A 239 14.27 6.95 8.10
CA LEU A 239 14.10 5.56 7.64
C LEU A 239 13.02 5.29 6.58
N ILE A 240 11.94 6.07 6.52
CA ILE A 240 10.78 5.84 5.63
C ILE A 240 10.59 6.94 4.58
N GLY A 241 11.42 7.99 4.60
CA GLY A 241 11.48 9.02 3.58
C GLY A 241 10.34 10.02 3.64
N ALA A 242 10.11 10.73 2.54
CA ALA A 242 9.01 11.68 2.39
C ALA A 242 7.74 11.02 1.83
N PHE A 243 6.59 11.64 2.09
CA PHE A 243 5.28 11.21 1.60
C PHE A 243 4.64 12.34 0.80
N ALA A 244 4.12 12.05 -0.40
CA ALA A 244 3.27 13.00 -1.10
C ALA A 244 1.98 13.24 -0.28
N ALA A 245 1.65 14.50 -0.01
CA ALA A 245 0.58 14.89 0.91
C ALA A 245 -0.81 14.48 0.40
N ASP A 246 -1.04 14.63 -0.90
CA ASP A 246 -2.26 14.26 -1.61
C ASP A 246 -2.51 12.74 -1.55
N TRP A 247 -1.49 11.93 -1.88
CA TRP A 247 -1.57 10.47 -1.73
C TRP A 247 -1.74 10.05 -0.27
N THR A 248 -1.11 10.74 0.67
CA THR A 248 -1.27 10.46 2.11
C THR A 248 -2.71 10.66 2.54
N LEU A 249 -3.33 11.78 2.13
CA LEU A 249 -4.72 12.09 2.43
C LEU A 249 -5.66 11.05 1.83
N MET A 250 -5.47 10.71 0.55
CA MET A 250 -6.39 9.84 -0.18
C MET A 250 -6.27 8.37 0.22
N LEU A 251 -5.06 7.82 0.26
CA LEU A 251 -4.82 6.45 0.73
C LEU A 251 -5.14 6.31 2.21
N GLY A 252 -4.84 7.35 3.00
CA GLY A 252 -5.17 7.42 4.42
C GLY A 252 -6.68 7.45 4.66
N PHE A 253 -7.44 8.23 3.89
CA PHE A 253 -8.90 8.24 3.95
C PHE A 253 -9.48 6.85 3.67
N LEU A 254 -9.06 6.17 2.60
CA LEU A 254 -9.57 4.84 2.26
C LEU A 254 -9.20 3.80 3.32
N PHE A 255 -7.98 3.87 3.85
CA PHE A 255 -7.57 3.03 4.96
C PHE A 255 -8.42 3.27 6.21
N LEU A 256 -8.64 4.55 6.58
CA LEU A 256 -9.48 4.94 7.72
C LEU A 256 -10.93 4.53 7.52
N LEU A 257 -11.46 4.64 6.29
CA LEU A 257 -12.80 4.20 5.94
C LEU A 257 -12.95 2.68 6.11
N GLY A 258 -11.94 1.90 5.72
CA GLY A 258 -11.88 0.46 5.98
C GLY A 258 -11.84 0.12 7.48
N ALA A 259 -11.01 0.85 8.24
CA ALA A 259 -10.91 0.71 9.69
C ALA A 259 -12.24 1.07 10.39
N ALA A 260 -12.88 2.17 9.99
CA ALA A 260 -14.19 2.59 10.49
C ALA A 260 -15.27 1.56 10.12
N ALA A 261 -15.29 1.06 8.89
CA ALA A 261 -16.19 0.00 8.47
C ALA A 261 -16.02 -1.27 9.33
N ARG A 262 -14.80 -1.59 9.76
CA ARG A 262 -14.56 -2.71 10.68
C ARG A 262 -15.08 -2.43 12.09
N LEU A 263 -14.84 -1.25 12.64
CA LEU A 263 -15.28 -0.87 14.00
C LEU A 263 -16.81 -0.76 14.10
N TYR A 264 -17.45 -0.26 13.04
CA TYR A 264 -18.88 -0.04 12.95
C TYR A 264 -19.59 -1.06 12.06
N ALA A 265 -19.00 -2.24 11.83
CA ALA A 265 -19.54 -3.27 10.94
C ALA A 265 -20.98 -3.70 11.27
N HIS A 266 -21.41 -3.56 12.53
CA HIS A 266 -22.77 -3.82 12.99
C HIS A 266 -23.80 -2.79 12.48
N ARG A 267 -23.37 -1.62 12.02
CA ARG A 267 -24.21 -0.54 11.50
C ARG A 267 -24.19 -0.44 9.98
N VAL A 268 -23.19 -1.00 9.31
CA VAL A 268 -23.07 -0.87 7.84
C VAL A 268 -24.01 -1.87 7.17
N PRO A 269 -25.09 -1.44 6.51
CA PRO A 269 -25.97 -2.34 5.77
C PRO A 269 -25.26 -2.88 4.53
N MET A 270 -25.49 -4.13 4.20
CA MET A 270 -24.97 -4.83 3.03
C MET A 270 -26.13 -5.31 2.16
N ASN A 271 -26.96 -4.39 1.68
CA ASN A 271 -28.09 -4.70 0.80
C ASN A 271 -27.73 -4.46 -0.67
N ARG A 272 -28.51 -5.06 -1.57
CA ARG A 272 -28.26 -5.00 -3.02
C ARG A 272 -28.65 -3.65 -3.61
N GLU A 273 -29.67 -3.01 -3.06
CA GLU A 273 -30.13 -1.69 -3.48
C GLU A 273 -29.03 -0.64 -3.33
N LEU A 274 -28.36 -0.59 -2.17
CA LEU A 274 -27.22 0.31 -1.98
C LEU A 274 -26.03 -0.08 -2.86
N ALA A 275 -25.86 -1.38 -3.18
CA ALA A 275 -24.82 -1.79 -4.11
C ALA A 275 -25.11 -1.29 -5.53
N VAL A 276 -26.35 -1.41 -6.01
CA VAL A 276 -26.76 -0.86 -7.31
C VAL A 276 -26.61 0.66 -7.32
N LEU A 277 -27.09 1.35 -6.27
CA LEU A 277 -26.91 2.79 -6.13
C LEU A 277 -25.44 3.19 -6.15
N ALA A 278 -24.58 2.50 -5.39
CA ALA A 278 -23.15 2.75 -5.38
C ALA A 278 -22.50 2.47 -6.75
N SER A 279 -22.96 1.46 -7.49
CA SER A 279 -22.51 1.21 -8.87
C SER A 279 -22.87 2.36 -9.81
N VAL A 280 -24.11 2.85 -9.74
CA VAL A 280 -24.57 4.00 -10.54
C VAL A 280 -23.78 5.25 -10.18
N VAL A 281 -23.59 5.53 -8.89
CA VAL A 281 -22.80 6.68 -8.43
C VAL A 281 -21.34 6.57 -8.88
N LEU A 282 -20.72 5.40 -8.73
CA LEU A 282 -19.34 5.19 -9.16
C LEU A 282 -19.19 5.44 -10.67
N VAL A 283 -19.97 4.75 -11.50
CA VAL A 283 -19.90 4.90 -12.96
C VAL A 283 -20.21 6.34 -13.37
N GLY A 284 -21.30 6.93 -12.85
CA GLY A 284 -21.65 8.32 -13.11
C GLY A 284 -20.54 9.29 -12.75
N SER A 285 -19.91 9.10 -11.57
CA SER A 285 -18.83 9.98 -11.10
C SER A 285 -17.53 9.85 -11.88
N LEU A 286 -17.24 8.67 -12.45
CA LEU A 286 -16.07 8.47 -13.31
C LEU A 286 -16.25 9.16 -14.67
N TRP A 287 -17.46 9.14 -15.23
CA TRP A 287 -17.73 9.70 -16.56
C TRP A 287 -18.07 11.20 -16.54
N LEU A 288 -18.80 11.65 -15.52
CA LEU A 288 -19.34 13.01 -15.43
C LEU A 288 -18.50 13.92 -14.51
N GLY A 289 -17.51 13.36 -13.81
CA GLY A 289 -16.77 14.05 -12.75
C GLY A 289 -17.41 13.86 -11.37
N GLY A 290 -16.71 14.30 -10.33
CA GLY A 290 -17.14 14.09 -8.94
C GLY A 290 -16.66 12.77 -8.32
N PHE A 291 -15.71 12.07 -8.96
CA PHE A 291 -15.19 10.80 -8.46
C PHE A 291 -14.61 10.92 -7.04
N PHE A 292 -13.80 11.94 -6.76
CA PHE A 292 -13.20 12.12 -5.43
C PHE A 292 -14.23 12.46 -4.34
N ALA A 293 -15.32 13.13 -4.71
CA ALA A 293 -16.40 13.46 -3.80
C ALA A 293 -17.28 12.23 -3.54
N VAL A 294 -18.03 11.76 -4.54
CA VAL A 294 -19.07 10.72 -4.33
C VAL A 294 -18.65 9.34 -4.82
N GLY A 295 -17.73 9.28 -5.78
CA GLY A 295 -17.23 8.03 -6.36
C GLY A 295 -16.36 7.22 -5.39
N LEU A 296 -15.48 7.86 -4.61
CA LEU A 296 -14.59 7.19 -3.65
C LEU A 296 -15.38 6.40 -2.59
N PRO A 297 -16.36 7.01 -1.88
CA PRO A 297 -17.18 6.28 -0.91
C PRO A 297 -18.01 5.17 -1.57
N ALA A 298 -18.54 5.41 -2.77
CA ALA A 298 -19.30 4.43 -3.52
C ALA A 298 -18.44 3.21 -3.92
N PHE A 299 -17.24 3.45 -4.44
CA PHE A 299 -16.24 2.42 -4.72
C PHE A 299 -15.92 1.61 -3.45
N ALA A 300 -15.68 2.29 -2.33
CA ALA A 300 -15.36 1.62 -1.08
C ALA A 300 -16.50 0.71 -0.59
N TYR A 301 -17.75 1.16 -0.69
CA TYR A 301 -18.91 0.32 -0.38
C TYR A 301 -18.95 -0.92 -1.27
N LEU A 302 -18.74 -0.77 -2.58
CA LEU A 302 -18.75 -1.88 -3.53
C LEU A 302 -17.67 -2.92 -3.26
N VAL A 303 -16.45 -2.49 -2.93
CA VAL A 303 -15.35 -3.41 -2.58
C VAL A 303 -15.70 -4.20 -1.32
N LEU A 304 -16.19 -3.53 -0.27
CA LEU A 304 -16.60 -4.21 0.97
C LEU A 304 -17.81 -5.14 0.74
N PHE A 305 -18.77 -4.71 -0.07
CA PHE A 305 -19.93 -5.51 -0.45
C PHE A 305 -19.49 -6.76 -1.20
N ALA A 306 -18.62 -6.64 -2.20
CA ALA A 306 -18.05 -7.76 -2.94
C ALA A 306 -17.30 -8.73 -2.00
N ALA A 307 -16.56 -8.21 -1.02
CA ALA A 307 -15.79 -9.03 -0.08
C ALA A 307 -16.66 -9.99 0.75
N VAL A 308 -17.91 -9.63 1.02
CA VAL A 308 -18.86 -10.44 1.80
C VAL A 308 -19.98 -11.08 0.97
N ALA A 309 -20.23 -10.60 -0.24
CA ALA A 309 -21.27 -11.11 -1.13
C ALA A 309 -20.78 -12.23 -2.05
N LEU A 310 -19.49 -12.26 -2.40
CA LEU A 310 -18.93 -13.26 -3.31
C LEU A 310 -19.09 -14.69 -2.76
N PRO A 311 -19.27 -15.71 -3.65
CA PRO A 311 -19.52 -17.07 -3.19
C PRO A 311 -18.37 -17.64 -2.37
N LYS A 312 -18.69 -18.38 -1.30
CA LYS A 312 -17.69 -18.95 -0.37
C LYS A 312 -16.62 -19.81 -1.05
N ARG A 313 -16.89 -20.43 -2.22
CA ARG A 313 -15.87 -21.18 -2.96
C ARG A 313 -14.63 -20.35 -3.29
N TRP A 314 -14.82 -19.05 -3.56
CA TRP A 314 -13.73 -18.12 -3.88
C TRP A 314 -12.86 -17.84 -2.65
N SER A 315 -13.38 -17.95 -1.42
CA SER A 315 -12.57 -17.74 -0.21
C SER A 315 -11.45 -18.78 -0.03
N THR A 316 -11.47 -19.86 -0.81
CA THR A 316 -10.43 -20.91 -0.73
C THR A 316 -9.16 -20.55 -1.50
N ILE A 317 -9.27 -19.75 -2.58
CA ILE A 317 -8.16 -19.48 -3.51
C ILE A 317 -6.96 -18.84 -2.80
N SER A 318 -7.22 -17.85 -1.93
CA SER A 318 -6.16 -17.13 -1.20
C SER A 318 -5.90 -17.69 0.21
N ARG A 319 -6.58 -18.77 0.61
CA ARG A 319 -6.48 -19.31 1.98
C ARG A 319 -5.23 -20.15 2.20
N THR A 320 -4.82 -20.88 1.16
CA THR A 320 -3.71 -21.85 1.24
C THR A 320 -2.38 -21.21 0.85
N ASN A 321 -2.39 -20.35 -0.16
CA ASN A 321 -1.23 -19.61 -0.64
C ASN A 321 -1.62 -18.14 -0.86
N ASP A 322 -0.81 -17.21 -0.35
CA ASP A 322 -1.03 -15.76 -0.50
C ASP A 322 0.02 -15.17 -1.46
N TYR A 323 -0.18 -15.42 -2.76
CA TYR A 323 0.70 -14.92 -3.83
C TYR A 323 0.55 -13.41 -4.09
N THR A 324 -0.46 -12.78 -3.50
CA THR A 324 -0.83 -11.38 -3.74
C THR A 324 0.36 -10.43 -3.61
N TYR A 325 1.15 -10.61 -2.56
CA TYR A 325 2.24 -9.70 -2.26
C TYR A 325 3.40 -9.86 -3.23
N GLY A 326 3.79 -11.11 -3.53
CA GLY A 326 4.73 -11.42 -4.59
C GLY A 326 4.28 -10.84 -5.94
N LEU A 327 3.02 -11.03 -6.34
CA LEU A 327 2.51 -10.46 -7.59
C LEU A 327 2.61 -8.93 -7.61
N TYR A 328 2.33 -8.28 -6.48
CA TYR A 328 2.42 -6.84 -6.35
C TYR A 328 3.86 -6.33 -6.53
N ILE A 329 4.83 -6.91 -5.79
CA ILE A 329 6.21 -6.41 -5.79
C ILE A 329 7.03 -6.86 -7.02
N TYR A 330 6.72 -8.01 -7.62
CA TYR A 330 7.45 -8.46 -8.82
C TYR A 330 6.82 -8.00 -10.13
N GLY A 331 5.60 -7.44 -10.11
CA GLY A 331 4.86 -7.06 -11.31
C GLY A 331 5.62 -6.06 -12.18
N PHE A 332 6.00 -4.92 -11.61
CA PHE A 332 6.70 -3.85 -12.31
C PHE A 332 8.08 -4.27 -12.87
N PRO A 333 8.99 -4.87 -12.07
CA PRO A 333 10.31 -5.25 -12.59
C PRO A 333 10.23 -6.33 -13.65
N VAL A 334 9.30 -7.28 -13.54
CA VAL A 334 9.08 -8.28 -14.60
C VAL A 334 8.57 -7.61 -15.87
N GLN A 335 7.63 -6.66 -15.77
CA GLN A 335 7.15 -5.90 -16.93
C GLN A 335 8.30 -5.14 -17.62
N GLN A 336 9.13 -4.43 -16.85
CA GLN A 336 10.29 -3.73 -17.40
C GLN A 336 11.26 -4.67 -18.14
N MET A 337 11.56 -5.84 -17.58
CA MET A 337 12.41 -6.83 -18.27
C MET A 337 11.76 -7.36 -19.55
N ILE A 338 10.44 -7.62 -19.53
CA ILE A 338 9.71 -8.04 -20.74
C ILE A 338 9.73 -6.93 -21.80
N ALA A 339 9.54 -5.68 -21.41
CA ALA A 339 9.63 -4.53 -22.31
C ALA A 339 11.02 -4.40 -22.92
N LEU A 340 12.07 -4.54 -22.12
CA LEU A 340 13.46 -4.52 -22.57
C LEU A 340 13.75 -5.56 -23.66
N PHE A 341 13.22 -6.78 -23.51
CA PHE A 341 13.36 -7.86 -24.50
C PHE A 341 12.36 -7.77 -25.67
N GLY A 342 11.72 -6.62 -25.85
CA GLY A 342 10.80 -6.36 -26.95
C GLY A 342 9.48 -7.14 -26.84
N GLY A 343 9.00 -7.43 -25.63
CA GLY A 343 7.74 -8.15 -25.41
C GLY A 343 6.51 -7.41 -25.91
N ALA A 344 6.60 -6.09 -26.09
CA ALA A 344 5.54 -5.26 -26.67
C ALA A 344 5.14 -5.70 -28.09
N ARG A 345 6.04 -6.38 -28.83
CA ARG A 345 5.77 -6.90 -30.18
C ARG A 345 4.61 -7.90 -30.25
N PHE A 346 4.24 -8.52 -29.12
CA PHE A 346 3.12 -9.46 -29.04
C PHE A 346 1.76 -8.75 -28.85
N GLY A 347 1.74 -7.42 -28.93
CA GLY A 347 0.57 -6.61 -28.68
C GLY A 347 0.18 -6.55 -27.21
N MET A 348 -0.78 -5.69 -26.88
CA MET A 348 -1.20 -5.40 -25.49
C MET A 348 -1.59 -6.67 -24.72
N ILE A 349 -2.41 -7.53 -25.32
CA ILE A 349 -2.88 -8.77 -24.68
C ILE A 349 -1.72 -9.74 -24.44
N GLY A 350 -0.84 -9.94 -25.43
CA GLY A 350 0.33 -10.80 -25.29
C GLY A 350 1.27 -10.31 -24.20
N TYR A 351 1.53 -9.00 -24.17
CA TYR A 351 2.35 -8.37 -23.14
C TYR A 351 1.74 -8.54 -21.74
N ILE A 352 0.44 -8.32 -21.56
CA ILE A 352 -0.26 -8.53 -20.29
C ILE A 352 -0.15 -9.98 -19.82
N LEU A 353 -0.38 -10.95 -20.71
CA LEU A 353 -0.33 -12.37 -20.36
C LEU A 353 1.08 -12.79 -19.96
N LEU A 354 2.09 -12.36 -20.70
CA LEU A 354 3.49 -12.63 -20.39
C LEU A 354 3.88 -12.00 -19.04
N SER A 355 3.41 -10.78 -18.78
CA SER A 355 3.65 -10.05 -17.53
C SER A 355 3.00 -10.73 -16.32
N LEU A 356 1.74 -11.14 -16.43
CA LEU A 356 1.03 -11.85 -15.38
C LEU A 356 1.66 -13.22 -15.10
N LEU A 357 2.03 -13.96 -16.14
CA LEU A 357 2.67 -15.27 -15.99
C LEU A 357 4.07 -15.15 -15.37
N GLY A 358 4.87 -14.20 -15.86
CA GLY A 358 6.20 -13.92 -15.32
C GLY A 358 6.13 -13.50 -13.85
N ALA A 359 5.28 -12.51 -13.53
CA ALA A 359 5.10 -12.05 -12.15
C ALA A 359 4.59 -13.17 -11.23
N LEU A 360 3.71 -14.05 -11.74
CA LEU A 360 3.22 -15.21 -11.00
C LEU A 360 4.35 -16.20 -10.68
N VAL A 361 5.28 -16.46 -11.60
CA VAL A 361 6.45 -17.33 -11.35
C VAL A 361 7.27 -16.78 -10.18
N PHE A 362 7.64 -15.50 -10.21
CA PHE A 362 8.38 -14.87 -9.12
C PHE A 362 7.58 -14.81 -7.82
N ALA A 363 6.27 -14.56 -7.88
CA ALA A 363 5.39 -14.57 -6.72
C ALA A 363 5.30 -15.96 -6.06
N VAL A 364 5.23 -17.03 -6.86
CA VAL A 364 5.23 -18.41 -6.36
C VAL A 364 6.58 -18.74 -5.71
N LEU A 365 7.70 -18.40 -6.35
CA LEU A 365 9.03 -18.62 -5.79
C LEU A 365 9.21 -17.84 -4.47
N SER A 366 8.88 -16.55 -4.46
CA SER A 366 8.93 -15.71 -3.26
C SER A 366 8.07 -16.29 -2.13
N TRP A 367 6.84 -16.71 -2.43
CA TRP A 367 5.95 -17.29 -1.44
C TRP A 367 6.54 -18.54 -0.79
N HIS A 368 7.01 -19.49 -1.59
CA HIS A 368 7.45 -20.79 -1.09
C HIS A 368 8.85 -20.74 -0.46
N LEU A 369 9.76 -19.91 -0.97
CA LEU A 369 11.15 -19.84 -0.52
C LEU A 369 11.36 -18.82 0.60
N VAL A 370 10.55 -17.74 0.66
CA VAL A 370 10.81 -16.61 1.55
C VAL A 370 9.63 -16.31 2.47
N GLU A 371 8.47 -15.95 1.90
CA GLU A 371 7.36 -15.38 2.68
C GLU A 371 6.70 -16.42 3.60
N ARG A 372 6.38 -17.61 3.08
CA ARG A 372 5.74 -18.67 3.86
C ARG A 372 6.64 -19.18 5.00
N PRO A 373 7.95 -19.45 4.78
CA PRO A 373 8.88 -19.74 5.87
C PRO A 373 8.93 -18.62 6.91
N ALA A 374 9.04 -17.36 6.48
CA ALA A 374 9.10 -16.22 7.39
C ALA A 374 7.84 -16.10 8.27
N LEU A 375 6.66 -16.25 7.68
CA LEU A 375 5.39 -16.26 8.40
C LEU A 375 5.27 -17.45 9.37
N GLY A 376 5.96 -18.56 9.11
CA GLY A 376 6.05 -19.71 10.03
C GLY A 376 6.57 -19.33 11.42
N PHE A 377 7.48 -18.35 11.50
CA PHE A 377 8.02 -17.87 12.77
C PHE A 377 6.99 -17.14 13.64
N LYS A 378 5.85 -16.70 13.09
CA LYS A 378 4.75 -16.08 13.85
C LYS A 378 4.25 -16.97 15.00
N THR A 379 4.31 -18.29 14.84
CA THR A 379 3.77 -19.28 15.79
C THR A 379 4.81 -20.06 16.60
N GLY A 380 6.11 -19.84 16.34
CA GLY A 380 7.20 -20.59 16.99
C GLY A 380 7.14 -20.53 18.52
N SER A 381 6.67 -19.42 19.10
CA SER A 381 6.49 -19.29 20.55
C SER A 381 5.32 -20.11 21.10
N MET A 382 4.21 -20.27 20.37
CA MET A 382 3.06 -21.05 20.84
C MET A 382 3.24 -22.56 20.64
N ARG A 383 3.82 -23.01 19.52
CA ARG A 383 4.11 -24.44 19.30
C ARG A 383 5.21 -24.96 20.23
N ALA A 384 6.25 -24.16 20.50
CA ALA A 384 7.27 -24.50 21.49
C ALA A 384 6.70 -24.53 22.92
N ARG A 385 5.88 -23.54 23.31
CA ARG A 385 5.18 -23.53 24.61
C ARG A 385 4.21 -24.70 24.77
N HIS A 386 3.48 -25.08 23.72
CA HIS A 386 2.57 -26.21 23.76
C HIS A 386 3.32 -27.56 23.82
N ARG A 387 4.49 -27.67 23.18
CA ARG A 387 5.36 -28.85 23.28
C ARG A 387 6.04 -28.97 24.65
N LEU A 388 6.48 -27.85 25.23
CA LEU A 388 7.06 -27.80 26.58
C LEU A 388 6.00 -28.05 27.66
N ALA A 389 4.81 -27.47 27.54
CA ALA A 389 3.69 -27.71 28.44
C ALA A 389 3.22 -29.18 28.38
N LYS A 390 3.20 -29.79 27.19
CA LYS A 390 2.89 -31.21 27.00
C LYS A 390 3.97 -32.10 27.63
N ARG A 391 5.26 -31.79 27.45
CA ARG A 391 6.37 -32.48 28.14
C ARG A 391 6.31 -32.36 29.67
N ALA A 392 5.96 -31.19 30.19
CA ALA A 392 5.83 -30.96 31.64
C ALA A 392 4.62 -31.70 32.26
N THR A 393 3.52 -31.84 31.52
CA THR A 393 2.35 -32.63 31.97
C THR A 393 2.63 -34.13 31.90
N THR A 394 3.37 -34.61 30.89
CA THR A 394 3.77 -36.03 30.82
C THR A 394 4.80 -36.40 31.90
N ALA A 395 5.72 -35.50 32.26
CA ALA A 395 6.71 -35.73 33.32
C ALA A 395 6.09 -35.74 34.73
N ARG A 396 4.96 -35.05 34.95
CA ARG A 396 4.24 -35.00 36.23
C ARG A 396 3.23 -36.15 36.42
N ALA A 397 3.03 -36.97 35.39
CA ALA A 397 2.10 -38.11 35.40
C ALA A 397 2.80 -39.45 35.65
N LEU A 398 3.84 -39.47 36.50
CA LEU A 398 4.32 -40.71 37.10
C LEU A 398 3.32 -41.10 38.21
N PRO A 399 2.72 -42.30 38.18
CA PRO A 399 1.69 -42.69 39.13
C PRO A 399 2.29 -42.86 40.52
N ILE A 400 1.78 -42.08 41.48
CA ILE A 400 1.92 -42.39 42.91
C ILE A 400 1.15 -43.70 43.12
N ALA A 401 1.83 -44.74 43.61
CA ALA A 401 1.23 -46.02 43.97
C ALA A 401 0.01 -45.77 44.87
N GLY A 402 -1.14 -46.27 44.42
CA GLY A 402 -2.43 -45.99 45.06
C GLY A 402 -2.54 -46.57 46.48
N PRO A 403 -3.29 -45.93 47.38
CA PRO A 403 -3.51 -46.47 48.73
C PRO A 403 -4.51 -47.62 48.70
N VAL A 404 -4.18 -48.68 49.46
CA VAL A 404 -5.01 -49.85 49.72
C VAL A 404 -6.33 -49.43 50.39
N THR A 405 -7.46 -49.85 49.82
CA THR A 405 -8.80 -49.59 50.35
C THR A 405 -9.17 -50.56 51.47
N VAL A 406 -9.63 -50.03 52.61
CA VAL A 406 -10.32 -50.77 53.69
C VAL A 406 -11.82 -50.34 53.67
N PRO A 407 -12.79 -51.25 53.90
CA PRO A 407 -14.22 -50.95 53.71
C PRO A 407 -14.82 -50.11 54.85
N GLN A 408 -15.80 -49.29 54.49
CA GLN A 408 -16.47 -48.31 55.34
C GLN A 408 -17.42 -48.93 56.38
N SER A 409 -17.55 -48.24 57.52
CA SER A 409 -18.74 -48.30 58.36
C SER A 409 -19.16 -46.88 58.82
N GLY A 410 -20.47 -46.62 58.80
CA GLY A 410 -21.15 -45.92 59.90
C GLY A 410 -21.24 -44.39 59.93
N SER A 411 -22.35 -43.88 59.39
CA SER A 411 -23.29 -42.93 60.04
C SER A 411 -22.97 -41.44 60.30
N ARG A 412 -24.03 -40.64 60.03
CA ARG A 412 -24.59 -39.49 60.77
C ARG A 412 -24.03 -38.05 60.60
N SER A 413 -24.96 -37.19 60.13
CA SER A 413 -25.31 -35.81 60.56
C SER A 413 -24.26 -34.90 61.21
N ASP A 414 -24.14 -33.64 60.75
CA ASP A 414 -24.75 -32.49 61.47
C ASP A 414 -24.65 -31.12 60.75
N ARG A 415 -25.42 -30.16 61.29
CA ARG A 415 -25.72 -28.78 60.88
C ARG A 415 -24.63 -27.72 61.16
N GLY A 416 -24.84 -26.53 60.58
CA GLY A 416 -24.41 -25.20 61.10
C GLY A 416 -23.24 -24.57 60.33
N GLY A 417 -23.13 -23.27 60.06
CA GLY A 417 -23.89 -22.07 60.40
C GLY A 417 -22.99 -20.81 60.23
N ILE A 418 -23.56 -19.72 59.72
CA ILE A 418 -23.36 -18.30 60.11
C ILE A 418 -22.01 -17.56 59.85
N GLY A 419 -22.14 -16.35 59.26
CA GLY A 419 -21.33 -15.14 59.60
C GLY A 419 -20.86 -14.29 58.41
N ARG A 420 -21.52 -13.18 58.00
CA ARG A 420 -21.31 -11.75 58.42
C ARG A 420 -19.83 -11.29 58.29
N ARG A 421 -19.42 -10.11 57.76
CA ARG A 421 -19.99 -8.73 57.73
C ARG A 421 -19.00 -7.76 57.00
N ARG A 422 -19.55 -6.67 56.40
CA ARG A 422 -19.11 -5.22 56.38
C ARG A 422 -17.69 -4.83 55.88
N ALA A 423 -17.35 -3.62 55.42
CA ALA A 423 -18.00 -2.35 55.02
C ALA A 423 -16.92 -1.33 54.56
N GLY A 424 -17.36 -0.23 53.90
CA GLY A 424 -16.71 1.11 53.89
C GLY A 424 -15.69 1.40 52.77
N ALA A 425 -15.46 2.62 52.25
CA ALA A 425 -16.02 3.98 52.34
C ALA A 425 -15.17 4.87 51.37
N ARG A 426 -15.77 5.62 50.42
CA ARG A 426 -15.82 7.12 50.27
C ARG A 426 -14.60 7.93 49.73
N HIS A 427 -14.98 9.01 49.01
CA HIS A 427 -14.28 10.27 48.61
C HIS A 427 -13.40 10.24 47.32
N SER A 428 -13.32 11.26 46.44
CA SER A 428 -13.85 12.64 46.32
C SER A 428 -13.48 13.28 44.93
N ARG A 429 -14.35 14.18 44.40
CA ARG A 429 -14.25 15.38 43.48
C ARG A 429 -13.07 15.57 42.47
N SER A 430 -13.34 15.84 41.17
CA SER A 430 -13.55 17.13 40.42
C SER A 430 -12.23 17.84 40.03
N THR A 431 -11.92 18.17 38.75
CA THR A 431 -12.40 19.38 38.01
C THR A 431 -12.15 19.33 36.48
N LYS A 432 -12.90 20.16 35.74
CA LYS A 432 -12.83 20.49 34.29
C LYS A 432 -11.86 21.66 34.01
N ILE A 433 -11.40 21.83 32.75
CA ILE A 433 -11.59 23.01 31.84
C ILE A 433 -10.76 22.83 30.54
N SER A 434 -11.27 23.39 29.43
CA SER A 434 -10.87 23.24 28.01
C SER A 434 -10.19 24.55 27.44
N PRO A 435 -10.19 24.91 26.11
CA PRO A 435 -9.03 24.83 25.20
C PRO A 435 -8.74 26.11 24.33
N THR A 436 -7.99 25.95 23.20
CA THR A 436 -7.94 26.77 21.93
C THR A 436 -7.05 28.05 21.94
N THR A 437 -6.34 28.55 20.90
CA THR A 437 -6.48 28.54 19.42
C THR A 437 -5.15 28.93 18.71
N ALA A 438 -5.04 28.63 17.41
CA ALA A 438 -3.97 28.95 16.45
C ALA A 438 -4.12 30.31 15.73
N THR A 439 -3.08 30.81 15.04
CA THR A 439 -3.14 31.31 13.63
C THR A 439 -1.77 31.67 13.04
N ALA A 440 -1.55 31.33 11.77
CA ALA A 440 -0.51 31.82 10.89
C ALA A 440 -1.09 31.97 9.46
N THR A 441 -0.57 32.90 8.67
CA THR A 441 -1.10 33.35 7.38
C THR A 441 -0.05 33.33 6.26
N LEU A 442 -0.47 32.83 5.08
CA LEU A 442 -0.23 33.31 3.69
C LEU A 442 1.22 33.37 3.17
N SER A 443 1.58 33.13 1.90
CA SER A 443 0.89 32.84 0.63
C SER A 443 1.98 32.61 -0.44
N ASN A 444 1.68 31.82 -1.48
CA ASN A 444 2.53 31.53 -2.65
C ASN A 444 1.85 32.04 -3.94
N PRO A 445 2.56 32.15 -5.09
CA PRO A 445 1.91 31.87 -6.37
C PRO A 445 2.76 31.08 -7.41
N ARG A 446 2.23 29.89 -7.77
CA ARG A 446 1.99 29.25 -9.10
C ARG A 446 2.91 29.51 -10.32
N THR A 447 3.18 28.45 -11.10
CA THR A 447 2.65 28.18 -12.47
C THR A 447 3.14 26.81 -13.03
N LEU A 448 2.21 25.94 -13.48
CA LEU A 448 2.01 25.37 -14.84
C LEU A 448 3.00 24.27 -15.33
N GLU A 449 2.60 22.99 -15.20
CA GLU A 449 2.87 21.93 -16.20
C GLU A 449 1.90 20.74 -15.98
N GLU A 450 1.08 20.44 -16.99
CA GLU A 450 0.08 19.37 -17.00
C GLU A 450 0.51 18.22 -17.92
N ALA A 451 0.08 17.02 -17.53
CA ALA A 451 0.14 15.73 -18.25
C ALA A 451 1.47 14.97 -18.21
N ILE A 452 1.80 14.41 -17.03
CA ILE A 452 2.02 12.96 -16.73
C ILE A 452 2.35 12.87 -15.23
N PRO A 453 1.42 12.43 -14.35
CA PRO A 453 1.87 11.97 -13.03
C PRO A 453 1.02 10.79 -12.56
N PHE A 454 1.08 9.65 -13.26
CA PHE A 454 0.61 8.40 -12.64
C PHE A 454 1.73 7.54 -12.09
N LEU A 455 2.97 7.86 -12.45
CA LEU A 455 4.17 7.12 -12.03
C LEU A 455 5.37 8.04 -11.76
N ALA A 456 5.15 9.35 -11.59
CA ALA A 456 6.25 10.26 -11.28
C ALA A 456 6.87 9.87 -9.93
N VAL A 457 8.02 9.20 -10.03
CA VAL A 457 8.96 9.01 -8.93
C VAL A 457 9.26 10.41 -8.39
N PRO A 458 9.07 10.68 -7.08
CA PRO A 458 9.41 11.98 -6.55
C PRO A 458 10.89 12.25 -6.81
N GLU A 459 11.18 13.36 -7.49
CA GLU A 459 12.56 13.81 -7.68
C GLU A 459 13.25 13.90 -6.33
N ARG A 460 14.46 13.33 -6.26
CA ARG A 460 15.34 13.48 -5.11
C ARG A 460 15.63 14.97 -4.98
N ALA A 461 15.32 15.56 -3.83
CA ALA A 461 15.83 16.89 -3.49
C ALA A 461 17.36 16.78 -3.40
N THR A 462 18.05 17.00 -4.52
CA THR A 462 19.50 17.09 -4.54
C THR A 462 19.88 18.29 -3.70
N ALA A 463 20.63 18.06 -2.62
CA ALA A 463 21.30 19.13 -1.90
C ALA A 463 22.10 19.96 -2.93
N GLN A 464 21.75 21.24 -3.04
CA GLN A 464 22.47 22.19 -3.89
C GLN A 464 23.94 22.16 -3.46
N THR A 465 24.78 21.61 -4.32
CA THR A 465 26.22 21.76 -4.19
C THR A 465 26.51 23.22 -4.56
N PRO A 466 27.26 23.99 -3.74
CA PRO A 466 27.45 25.41 -4.01
C PRO A 466 28.19 25.57 -5.34
N THR A 467 27.54 26.28 -6.27
CA THR A 467 28.12 26.70 -7.54
C THR A 467 29.42 27.45 -7.30
N ALA A 468 30.52 26.93 -7.83
CA ALA A 468 31.78 27.67 -7.93
C ALA A 468 31.58 28.91 -8.83
N PRO A 469 32.14 30.07 -8.48
CA PRO A 469 31.94 31.30 -9.25
C PRO A 469 32.68 31.22 -10.59
N THR A 470 31.93 31.29 -11.68
CA THR A 470 32.43 31.52 -13.04
C THR A 470 33.09 32.90 -13.12
N SER A 471 34.39 32.93 -13.37
CA SER A 471 35.13 34.14 -13.71
C SER A 471 34.71 34.66 -15.09
N LYS A 472 34.34 35.94 -15.15
CA LYS A 472 34.10 36.71 -16.39
C LYS A 472 35.39 36.80 -17.21
N PRO A 473 35.36 36.67 -18.55
CA PRO A 473 36.36 37.28 -19.40
C PRO A 473 35.99 38.75 -19.68
N ALA A 474 37.01 39.60 -19.62
CA ALA A 474 36.95 41.04 -19.80
C ALA A 474 36.58 41.44 -21.24
N SER A 475 35.89 42.57 -21.33
CA SER A 475 35.53 43.30 -22.54
C SER A 475 36.76 43.93 -23.20
N HIS A 476 36.91 43.74 -24.50
CA HIS A 476 37.62 44.70 -25.35
C HIS A 476 36.67 45.25 -26.41
N ALA A 477 36.40 46.55 -26.27
CA ALA A 477 35.62 47.35 -27.19
C ALA A 477 36.35 47.54 -28.52
N ARG A 478 35.61 47.54 -29.64
CA ARG A 478 36.07 48.08 -30.92
C ARG A 478 34.99 48.97 -31.50
N SER A 479 35.17 50.29 -31.37
CA SER A 479 34.45 51.30 -32.14
C SER A 479 35.16 51.51 -33.50
N GLY A 480 34.36 51.85 -34.51
CA GLY A 480 34.73 51.72 -35.92
C GLY A 480 35.51 52.89 -36.55
N ARG A 481 35.87 52.70 -37.83
CA ARG A 481 35.85 53.74 -38.87
C ARG A 481 36.10 53.16 -40.28
N SER A 482 35.11 53.40 -41.14
CA SER A 482 35.16 53.91 -42.53
C SER A 482 36.05 53.31 -43.64
N ARG A 483 35.35 53.03 -44.75
CA ARG A 483 35.57 53.48 -46.16
C ARG A 483 36.35 52.60 -47.15
N HIS A 484 35.69 52.47 -48.34
CA HIS A 484 36.17 52.16 -49.70
C HIS A 484 36.69 50.73 -49.93
N SER A 485 36.47 50.02 -51.04
CA SER A 485 35.78 50.23 -52.32
C SER A 485 35.73 48.87 -53.06
N ARG A 486 34.58 48.55 -53.65
CA ARG A 486 34.22 47.77 -54.87
C ARG A 486 35.33 47.10 -55.77
N PRO A 487 34.97 46.21 -56.74
CA PRO A 487 34.86 44.74 -56.66
C PRO A 487 35.71 44.00 -57.74
N THR A 488 35.72 42.65 -57.77
CA THR A 488 35.93 41.77 -58.97
C THR A 488 35.86 40.31 -58.51
N SER A 489 34.81 39.53 -58.84
CA SER A 489 34.66 38.63 -60.01
C SER A 489 35.79 37.62 -60.21
N THR A 490 35.51 36.31 -59.98
CA THR A 490 35.60 35.20 -60.96
C THR A 490 35.51 33.83 -60.27
N THR A 491 34.44 33.08 -60.56
CA THR A 491 34.40 31.61 -60.63
C THR A 491 35.07 31.12 -61.94
N PRO A 492 35.18 29.82 -62.25
CA PRO A 492 35.60 28.65 -61.46
C PRO A 492 36.65 27.81 -62.22
N ARG A 493 37.21 26.78 -61.57
CA ARG A 493 37.48 25.46 -62.18
C ARG A 493 37.51 24.39 -61.11
#